data_AF-A0A376KZ46-F1
#
_entry.id   AF-A0A376KZ46-F1
#
_cell.length_a   1.000
_cell.length_b   1.000
_cell.length_c   1.000
_cell.angle_alpha   90.00
_cell.angle_beta   90.00
_cell.angle_gamma   90.00
#
_symmetry.space_group_name_H-M   'P 1'
#
loop_
_entity.id
_entity.type
_entity.pdbx_description
1 polymer ?
#
loop_
_entity_poly.entity_id
_entity_poly.type
_entity_poly.pdbx_seq_one_letter_code
_entity_poly.pdbx_strand_id
1 'polypeptide(L)'
;MPSAPAPDGLPSETQIAQSLAHLLPPVLKDKFICDRPLEVRPVEFHNPLKGHVAEPHRQVWIRANGSVPDDLRVHQYLLGYASDLNFLPVALQPHGIGFLEPGIQIATIDHSMWFHRPFNLE
;
A
#
# COMPACT_ATOMS: atom_id res chain seq x y z
N MET A 1 -11.73 -4.33 -15.53
CA MET A 1 -10.95 -4.52 -14.29
C MET A 1 -11.11 -5.96 -13.84
N PRO A 2 -10.08 -6.59 -13.22
CA PRO A 2 -10.22 -7.93 -12.63
C PRO A 2 -11.26 -7.91 -11.50
N SER A 3 -11.80 -9.09 -11.15
CA SER A 3 -12.69 -9.22 -10.00
C SER A 3 -11.94 -8.95 -8.70
N ALA A 4 -12.57 -8.21 -7.78
CA ALA A 4 -12.05 -7.94 -6.44
C ALA A 4 -13.23 -7.66 -5.48
N PRO A 5 -13.10 -7.94 -4.17
CA PRO A 5 -14.06 -7.47 -3.16
C PRO A 5 -14.16 -5.95 -3.13
N ALA A 6 -15.33 -5.43 -2.74
CA ALA A 6 -15.54 -3.99 -2.58
C ALA A 6 -14.67 -3.43 -1.44
N PRO A 7 -14.17 -2.17 -1.56
CA PRO A 7 -13.27 -1.58 -0.57
C PRO A 7 -13.87 -1.46 0.83
N ASP A 8 -15.17 -1.17 0.94
CA ASP A 8 -15.84 -0.89 2.21
C ASP A 8 -15.79 -2.06 3.21
N GLY A 9 -15.72 -3.29 2.70
CA GLY A 9 -15.63 -4.51 3.51
C GLY A 9 -14.20 -4.92 3.90
N LEU A 10 -13.18 -4.22 3.38
CA LEU A 10 -11.76 -4.54 3.61
C LEU A 10 -11.16 -3.62 4.67
N PRO A 11 -10.30 -4.13 5.57
CA PRO A 11 -9.60 -3.28 6.52
C PRO A 11 -8.53 -2.45 5.80
N SER A 12 -8.34 -1.19 6.22
CA SER A 12 -7.24 -0.37 5.76
C SER A 12 -5.91 -0.77 6.41
N GLU A 13 -4.78 -0.44 5.79
CA GLU A 13 -3.46 -0.64 6.37
C GLU A 13 -3.33 0.00 7.75
N THR A 14 -3.93 1.18 7.96
CA THR A 14 -3.96 1.84 9.26
C THR A 14 -4.75 1.02 10.29
N GLN A 15 -5.92 0.50 9.92
CA GLN A 15 -6.71 -0.38 10.80
C GLN A 15 -5.96 -1.68 11.12
N ILE A 16 -5.29 -2.27 10.13
CA ILE A 16 -4.45 -3.45 10.34
C ILE A 16 -3.30 -3.13 11.29
N ALA A 17 -2.58 -2.02 11.06
CA ALA A 17 -1.49 -1.58 11.94
C ALA A 17 -1.97 -1.31 13.37
N GLN A 18 -3.14 -0.69 13.54
CA GLN A 18 -3.79 -0.49 14.84
C GLN A 18 -4.13 -1.82 15.52
N SER A 19 -4.67 -2.80 14.78
CA SER A 19 -4.97 -4.13 15.32
C SER A 19 -3.72 -4.85 15.83
N LEU A 20 -2.58 -4.60 15.19
CA LEU A 20 -1.27 -5.15 15.56
C LEU A 20 -0.48 -4.24 16.51
N ALA A 21 -1.00 -3.07 16.88
CA ALA A 21 -0.27 -2.08 17.67
C ALA A 21 0.14 -2.60 19.05
N HIS A 22 -0.61 -3.54 19.61
CA HIS A 22 -0.28 -4.19 20.89
C HIS A 22 1.06 -4.97 20.84
N LEU A 23 1.52 -5.35 19.65
CA LEU A 23 2.81 -6.02 19.41
C LEU A 23 3.97 -5.04 19.17
N LEU A 24 3.68 -3.75 18.97
CA LEU A 24 4.69 -2.75 18.64
C LEU A 24 5.32 -2.13 19.90
N PRO A 25 6.65 -1.90 19.90
CA PRO A 25 7.32 -1.10 20.90
C PRO A 25 6.69 0.31 21.03
N PRO A 26 6.59 0.91 22.23
CA PRO A 26 5.92 2.20 22.44
C PRO A 26 6.42 3.31 21.51
N VAL A 27 7.72 3.34 21.21
CA VAL A 27 8.36 4.34 20.34
C VAL A 27 7.87 4.27 18.88
N LEU A 28 7.38 3.11 18.45
CA LEU A 28 6.87 2.89 17.09
C LEU A 28 5.36 3.08 17.00
N LYS A 29 4.61 2.98 18.11
CA LYS A 29 3.14 3.06 18.10
C LYS A 29 2.63 4.33 17.43
N ASP A 30 3.14 5.49 17.83
CA ASP A 30 2.66 6.77 17.32
C ASP A 30 2.93 6.95 15.82
N LYS A 31 4.03 6.39 15.31
CA LYS A 31 4.39 6.44 13.88
C LYS A 31 3.57 5.47 13.02
N PHE A 32 3.12 4.35 13.60
CA PHE A 32 2.36 3.33 12.87
C PHE A 32 0.86 3.56 12.93
N ILE A 33 0.37 4.30 13.93
CA ILE A 33 -1.06 4.56 14.15
C ILE A 33 -1.49 5.92 13.59
N CYS A 34 -0.54 6.78 13.18
CA CYS A 34 -0.88 8.09 12.63
C CYS A 34 -1.70 7.99 11.35
N ASP A 35 -2.54 9.01 11.14
CA ASP A 35 -3.28 9.15 9.90
C ASP A 35 -2.33 9.24 8.71
N ARG A 36 -2.68 8.50 7.67
CA ARG A 36 -1.93 8.49 6.41
C ARG A 36 -2.65 9.34 5.37
N PRO A 37 -1.91 10.06 4.50
CA PRO A 37 -2.51 10.89 3.46
C PRO A 37 -3.20 10.06 2.36
N LEU A 38 -2.84 8.78 2.25
CA LEU A 38 -3.49 7.82 1.38
C LEU A 38 -4.06 6.70 2.26
N GLU A 39 -5.34 6.38 2.03
CA GLU A 39 -5.96 5.19 2.57
C GLU A 39 -5.71 4.04 1.60
N VAL A 40 -5.04 3.00 2.07
CA VAL A 40 -4.77 1.77 1.30
C VAL A 40 -5.50 0.62 1.97
N ARG A 41 -6.27 -0.15 1.20
CA ARG A 41 -6.97 -1.35 1.67
C ARG A 41 -6.52 -2.56 0.86
N PRO A 42 -5.65 -3.42 1.39
CA PRO A 42 -5.27 -4.64 0.71
C PRO A 42 -6.45 -5.62 0.66
N VAL A 43 -6.64 -6.29 -0.48
CA VAL A 43 -7.57 -7.43 -0.58
C VAL A 43 -7.07 -8.60 0.26
N GLU A 44 -5.75 -8.79 0.32
CA GLU A 44 -5.08 -9.80 1.12
C GLU A 44 -3.93 -9.18 1.91
N PHE A 45 -3.93 -9.39 3.22
CA PHE A 45 -2.87 -8.90 4.08
C PHE A 45 -1.61 -9.76 3.98
N HIS A 46 -0.51 -9.11 3.57
CA HIS A 46 0.82 -9.70 3.58
C HIS A 46 1.63 -9.06 4.71
N ASN A 47 2.08 -9.87 5.68
CA ASN A 47 2.83 -9.36 6.81
C ASN A 47 4.22 -8.87 6.37
N PRO A 48 4.52 -7.55 6.49
CA PRO A 48 5.80 -7.01 6.03
C PRO A 48 7.00 -7.46 6.88
N LEU A 49 6.77 -7.95 8.11
CA LEU A 49 7.80 -8.38 9.05
C LEU A 49 8.00 -9.90 9.06
N LYS A 50 7.14 -10.65 8.38
CA LYS A 50 7.18 -12.11 8.30
C LYS A 50 6.51 -12.57 7.02
N GLY A 51 7.28 -12.58 5.95
CA GLY A 51 6.89 -13.06 4.65
C GLY A 51 6.46 -14.53 4.68
N HIS A 52 5.73 -14.90 3.64
CA HIS A 52 5.38 -16.27 3.34
C HIS A 52 5.33 -16.40 1.82
N VAL A 53 5.60 -17.60 1.31
CA VAL A 53 5.57 -17.83 -0.13
C VAL A 53 4.15 -17.64 -0.64
N ALA A 54 3.99 -16.74 -1.60
CA ALA A 54 2.73 -16.45 -2.27
C ALA A 54 2.99 -16.12 -3.75
N GLU A 55 1.95 -16.23 -4.57
CA GLU A 55 2.01 -15.82 -5.98
C GLU A 55 2.37 -14.33 -6.10
N PRO A 56 3.03 -13.88 -7.19
CA PRO A 56 3.39 -12.47 -7.41
C PRO A 56 2.18 -11.64 -7.84
N HIS A 57 1.11 -11.69 -7.05
CA HIS A 57 -0.15 -11.00 -7.29
C HIS A 57 -0.58 -10.28 -6.02
N ARG A 58 -1.01 -9.03 -6.17
CA ARG A 58 -1.57 -8.23 -5.07
C ARG A 58 -2.60 -7.26 -5.62
N GLN A 59 -3.72 -7.17 -4.93
CA GLN A 59 -4.77 -6.18 -5.20
C GLN A 59 -4.91 -5.28 -3.98
N VAL A 60 -4.93 -3.99 -4.23
CA VAL A 60 -5.13 -2.95 -3.21
C VAL A 60 -6.12 -1.93 -3.73
N TRP A 61 -7.02 -1.47 -2.87
CA TRP A 61 -7.78 -0.24 -3.10
C TRP A 61 -7.00 0.92 -2.52
N ILE A 62 -6.97 2.05 -3.22
CA ILE A 62 -6.27 3.25 -2.81
C ILE A 62 -7.18 4.44 -3.03
N ARG A 63 -7.23 5.35 -2.05
CA ARG A 63 -7.81 6.69 -2.18
C ARG A 63 -7.04 7.71 -1.35
N ALA A 64 -7.21 8.98 -1.66
CA ALA A 64 -6.77 10.08 -0.83
C ALA A 64 -7.57 10.08 0.48
N ASN A 65 -6.89 10.31 1.60
CA ASN A 65 -7.52 10.45 2.90
C ASN A 65 -7.76 11.95 3.18
N GLY A 66 -8.71 12.52 2.45
CA GLY A 66 -9.02 13.94 2.49
C GLY A 66 -9.50 14.45 1.13
N SER A 67 -9.80 15.75 1.05
CA SER A 67 -10.24 16.36 -0.20
C SER A 67 -9.07 16.60 -1.16
N VAL A 68 -9.32 16.34 -2.44
CA VAL A 68 -8.38 16.65 -3.52
C VAL A 68 -9.01 17.74 -4.39
N PRO A 69 -8.27 18.80 -4.76
CA PRO A 69 -8.78 19.80 -5.71
C PRO A 69 -9.19 19.16 -7.03
N ASP A 70 -10.26 19.67 -7.65
CA ASP A 70 -10.72 19.26 -9.00
C ASP A 70 -9.76 19.75 -10.09
N ASP A 71 -8.55 19.21 -10.07
CA ASP A 71 -7.47 19.44 -11.02
C ASP A 71 -6.81 18.10 -11.34
N LEU A 72 -7.01 17.62 -12.57
CA LEU A 72 -6.49 16.33 -13.03
C LEU A 72 -4.98 16.18 -12.81
N ARG A 73 -4.21 17.28 -12.83
CA ARG A 73 -2.76 17.24 -12.59
C ARG A 73 -2.45 16.82 -11.16
N VAL A 74 -3.23 17.30 -10.19
CA VAL A 74 -3.06 16.91 -8.77
C VAL A 74 -3.36 15.43 -8.58
N HIS A 75 -4.44 14.92 -9.19
CA HIS A 75 -4.74 13.49 -9.18
C HIS A 75 -3.61 12.66 -9.83
N GLN A 76 -3.03 13.14 -10.93
CA GLN A 76 -1.87 12.50 -11.59
C GLN A 76 -0.63 12.50 -10.69
N TYR A 77 -0.34 13.60 -9.98
CA TYR A 77 0.78 13.65 -9.03
C TYR A 77 0.58 12.69 -7.86
N LEU A 78 -0.64 12.62 -7.32
CA LEU A 78 -0.95 11.72 -6.22
C LEU A 78 -0.88 10.24 -6.66
N LEU A 79 -1.39 9.90 -7.84
CA LEU A 79 -1.24 8.54 -8.36
C LEU A 79 0.23 8.21 -8.65
N GLY A 80 1.01 9.17 -9.14
CA GLY A 80 2.45 8.99 -9.33
C GLY A 80 3.23 8.78 -8.04
N TYR A 81 2.80 9.42 -6.94
CA TYR A 81 3.33 9.16 -5.61
C TYR A 81 2.89 7.78 -5.08
N ALA A 82 1.64 7.41 -5.29
CA ALA A 82 1.05 6.16 -4.78
C ALA A 82 1.49 4.91 -5.56
N SER A 83 1.86 5.05 -6.84
CA SER A 83 2.02 3.92 -7.75
C SER A 83 3.12 2.96 -7.32
N ASP A 84 4.22 3.44 -6.72
CA ASP A 84 5.36 2.59 -6.34
C ASP A 84 5.27 2.02 -4.92
N LEU A 85 4.19 2.31 -4.16
CA LEU A 85 4.06 1.90 -2.76
C LEU A 85 3.99 0.38 -2.56
N ASN A 86 3.44 -0.34 -3.53
CA ASN A 86 3.16 -1.78 -3.40
C ASN A 86 3.92 -2.66 -4.41
N PHE A 87 4.64 -2.11 -5.40
CA PHE A 87 5.32 -2.94 -6.42
C PHE A 87 6.42 -3.83 -5.85
N LEU A 88 7.38 -3.25 -5.13
CA LEU A 88 8.50 -3.99 -4.55
C LEU A 88 8.03 -5.11 -3.60
N PRO A 89 7.06 -4.87 -2.68
CA PRO A 89 6.48 -5.95 -1.89
C PRO A 89 5.93 -7.14 -2.69
N VAL A 90 5.29 -6.92 -3.84
CA VAL A 90 4.76 -8.03 -4.68
C VAL A 90 5.89 -8.89 -5.23
N ALA A 91 6.98 -8.27 -5.67
CA ALA A 91 8.13 -8.98 -6.22
C ALA A 91 8.80 -9.92 -5.18
N LEU A 92 8.65 -9.64 -3.89
CA LEU A 92 9.20 -10.48 -2.82
C LEU A 92 8.31 -11.67 -2.43
N GLN A 93 7.03 -11.66 -2.80
CA GLN A 93 6.06 -12.70 -2.41
C GLN A 93 6.49 -14.13 -2.80
N PRO A 94 6.99 -14.39 -4.03
CA PRO A 94 7.45 -15.73 -4.40
C PRO A 94 8.68 -16.20 -3.62
N HIS A 95 9.44 -15.26 -3.06
CA HIS A 95 10.63 -15.55 -2.24
C HIS A 95 10.29 -15.77 -0.78
N GLY A 96 9.04 -15.53 -0.38
CA GLY A 96 8.59 -15.67 1.00
C GLY A 96 9.23 -14.67 1.97
N ILE A 97 9.66 -13.51 1.47
CA ILE A 97 10.35 -12.48 2.25
C ILE A 97 9.42 -11.27 2.43
N GLY A 98 9.26 -10.83 3.66
CA GLY A 98 8.60 -9.58 4.01
C GLY A 98 9.48 -8.37 3.70
N PHE A 99 8.89 -7.30 3.19
CA PHE A 99 9.61 -6.09 2.77
C PHE A 99 10.42 -5.39 3.90
N LEU A 100 10.09 -5.64 5.17
CA LEU A 100 10.77 -5.09 6.34
C LEU A 100 11.59 -6.13 7.12
N GLU A 101 11.81 -7.32 6.56
CA GLU A 101 12.63 -8.34 7.21
C GLU A 101 14.12 -7.97 7.24
N PRO A 102 14.87 -8.39 8.28
CA PRO A 102 16.33 -8.23 8.31
C PRO A 102 17.02 -9.02 7.20
N GLY A 103 18.17 -8.52 6.73
CA GLY A 103 19.02 -9.26 5.80
C GLY A 103 18.71 -9.04 4.32
N ILE A 104 17.74 -8.17 4.00
CA ILE A 104 17.47 -7.73 2.63
C ILE A 104 17.68 -6.21 2.50
N GLN A 105 18.20 -5.79 1.35
CA GLN A 105 18.25 -4.39 0.93
C GLN A 105 17.52 -4.28 -0.40
N ILE A 106 16.56 -3.36 -0.46
CA ILE A 106 15.65 -3.23 -1.60
C ILE A 106 15.70 -1.78 -2.04
N ALA A 107 15.78 -1.57 -3.35
CA ALA A 107 15.77 -0.25 -3.95
C ALA A 107 15.00 -0.29 -5.27
N THR A 108 14.21 0.76 -5.52
CA THR A 108 13.67 1.04 -6.85
C THR A 108 14.81 1.53 -7.75
N ILE A 109 15.00 0.90 -8.91
CA ILE A 109 16.01 1.29 -9.90
C ILE A 109 15.39 2.19 -10.97
N ASP A 110 14.22 1.80 -11.45
CA ASP A 110 13.41 2.55 -12.41
C ASP A 110 11.93 2.52 -12.03
N HIS A 111 11.17 3.44 -12.61
CA HIS A 111 9.73 3.52 -12.48
C HIS A 111 9.18 4.28 -13.70
N SER A 112 8.14 3.74 -14.34
CA SER A 112 7.55 4.33 -15.53
C SER A 112 6.03 4.23 -15.48
N MET A 113 5.35 5.26 -16.00
CA MET A 113 3.90 5.37 -15.96
C MET A 113 3.37 5.92 -17.28
N TRP A 114 2.20 5.42 -17.67
CA TRP A 114 1.43 5.92 -18.80
C TRP A 114 -0.01 6.18 -18.35
N PHE A 115 -0.46 7.43 -18.45
CA PHE A 115 -1.84 7.80 -18.10
C PHE A 115 -2.75 7.65 -19.31
N HIS A 116 -3.66 6.68 -19.27
CA HIS A 116 -4.56 6.39 -20.41
C HIS A 116 -5.91 7.12 -20.35
N ARG A 117 -6.38 7.51 -19.16
CA ARG A 117 -7.70 8.10 -18.92
C ARG A 117 -7.66 9.07 -17.75
N PRO A 118 -8.54 10.09 -17.70
CA PRO A 118 -8.80 10.85 -16.48
C PRO A 118 -9.32 9.94 -15.37
N PHE A 119 -9.02 10.30 -14.12
CA PHE A 119 -9.46 9.58 -12.93
C PHE A 119 -9.58 10.54 -11.74
N ASN A 120 -10.31 10.10 -10.72
CA ASN A 120 -10.39 10.75 -9.41
C ASN A 120 -9.74 9.80 -8.39
N LEU A 121 -8.98 10.36 -7.45
CA LEU A 121 -8.28 9.63 -6.39
C LEU A 121 -8.91 9.85 -5.01
N GLU A 122 -9.94 10.68 -4.90
CA GLU A 122 -10.75 10.87 -3.69
C GLU A 122 -11.62 9.63 -3.38
#